data_AF-A0A940L0H6-F1
#
_entry.id   AF-A0A940L0H6-F1
#
_cell.length_a   1.000
_cell.length_b   1.000
_cell.length_c   1.000
_cell.angle_alpha   90.00
_cell.angle_beta   90.00
_cell.angle_gamma   90.00
#
_symmetry.space_group_name_H-M   'P 1'
#
loop_
_entity.id
_entity.type
_entity.pdbx_description
1 polymer ?
#
loop_
_entity_poly.entity_id
_entity_poly.type
_entity_poly.pdbx_seq_one_letter_code
_entity_poly.pdbx_strand_id
1 'polypeptide(L)'
;MKLFALLGALFFSLNVLAANWAEDFEALKSIPRSYEDAGAICEEVARLDVQKQFPAPQFEVVVGIAYGDGTRTIGELDVVVFDHNSNRVVRIAEVKCWKSFSGGLNKARDQRGRFLKNLRSNKPLIFKSTSSKQAYSPDAFEGVNDFITIGQLGAVAAGYDQELGYTLNEMHQHTGDMLRCQKAGLCAKPGK
;
A
#
# COMPACT_ATOMS: atom_id res chain seq x y z
N MET A 1 43.77 -27.37 28.81
CA MET A 1 43.36 -27.80 27.45
C MET A 1 42.29 -26.84 26.96
N LYS A 2 42.43 -26.38 25.71
CA LYS A 2 41.74 -25.21 25.15
C LYS A 2 40.26 -25.47 24.83
N LEU A 3 39.44 -24.47 25.16
CA LEU A 3 38.07 -24.25 24.70
C LEU A 3 37.98 -24.34 23.17
N PHE A 4 36.99 -25.09 22.66
CA PHE A 4 36.47 -24.92 21.30
C PHE A 4 35.00 -24.52 21.40
N ALA A 5 34.77 -23.22 21.35
CA ALA A 5 33.48 -22.64 21.00
C ALA A 5 33.39 -22.64 19.47
N LEU A 6 32.51 -23.46 18.91
CA LEU A 6 32.19 -23.41 17.48
C LEU A 6 31.05 -22.42 17.28
N LEU A 7 31.43 -21.26 16.76
CA LEU A 7 30.55 -20.22 16.23
C LEU A 7 29.77 -20.81 15.03
N GLY A 8 28.49 -21.11 15.24
CA GLY A 8 27.53 -21.33 14.15
C GLY A 8 27.04 -19.97 13.64
N ALA A 9 27.83 -19.29 12.82
CA ALA A 9 27.38 -18.12 12.09
C ALA A 9 26.40 -18.59 10.99
N LEU A 10 25.10 -18.58 11.30
CA LEU A 10 24.05 -18.69 10.29
C LEU A 10 24.17 -17.47 9.36
N PHE A 11 24.74 -17.70 8.18
CA PHE A 11 24.57 -16.79 7.04
C PHE A 11 23.09 -16.81 6.65
N PHE A 12 22.29 -15.93 7.25
CA PHE A 12 21.05 -15.50 6.61
C PHE A 12 21.47 -14.67 5.40
N SER A 13 21.56 -15.32 4.24
CA SER A 13 21.56 -14.65 2.95
C SER A 13 20.27 -13.84 2.86
N LEU A 14 20.37 -12.54 3.14
CA LEU A 14 19.34 -11.58 2.79
C LEU A 14 19.24 -11.61 1.27
N ASN A 15 18.31 -12.40 0.74
CA ASN A 15 17.84 -12.23 -0.62
C ASN A 15 17.17 -10.86 -0.65
N VAL A 16 17.93 -9.82 -0.94
CA VAL A 16 17.38 -8.59 -1.48
C VAL A 16 16.77 -9.01 -2.81
N LEU A 17 15.50 -9.42 -2.78
CA LEU A 17 14.73 -9.69 -3.97
C LEU A 17 14.69 -8.37 -4.74
N ALA A 18 15.53 -8.28 -5.77
CA ALA A 18 15.49 -7.17 -6.70
C ALA A 18 14.07 -7.07 -7.25
N ALA A 19 13.57 -5.84 -7.36
CA ALA A 19 12.27 -5.60 -7.96
C ALA A 19 12.20 -6.27 -9.34
N ASN A 20 11.15 -7.02 -9.59
CA ASN A 20 10.99 -7.78 -10.83
C ASN A 20 9.67 -7.41 -11.49
N TRP A 21 9.74 -6.44 -12.42
CA TRP A 21 8.55 -5.93 -13.07
C TRP A 21 7.78 -7.02 -13.82
N ALA A 22 8.44 -8.05 -14.37
CA ALA A 22 7.73 -9.12 -15.06
C ALA A 22 6.80 -9.90 -14.12
N GLU A 23 7.23 -10.15 -12.89
CA GLU A 23 6.43 -10.83 -11.87
C GLU A 23 5.30 -9.93 -11.37
N ASP A 24 5.62 -8.68 -11.02
CA ASP A 24 4.62 -7.72 -10.55
C ASP A 24 3.57 -7.46 -11.64
N PHE A 25 3.98 -7.26 -12.89
CA PHE A 25 3.08 -7.08 -14.03
C PHE A 25 2.09 -8.25 -14.17
N GLU A 26 2.58 -9.49 -14.09
CA GLU A 26 1.70 -10.66 -14.17
C GLU A 26 0.71 -10.71 -12.99
N ALA A 27 1.15 -10.37 -11.77
CA ALA A 27 0.27 -10.28 -10.61
C ALA A 27 -0.80 -9.17 -10.74
N LEU A 28 -0.50 -8.10 -11.48
CA LEU A 28 -1.40 -6.96 -11.66
C LEU A 28 -2.41 -7.13 -12.81
N LYS A 29 -2.18 -8.05 -13.77
CA LYS A 29 -3.05 -8.24 -14.95
C LYS A 29 -4.51 -8.51 -14.61
N SER A 30 -4.77 -9.25 -13.54
CA SER A 30 -6.14 -9.61 -13.12
C SER A 30 -6.83 -8.55 -12.26
N ILE A 31 -6.14 -7.47 -11.89
CA ILE A 31 -6.66 -6.47 -10.96
C ILE A 31 -7.51 -5.43 -11.74
N PRO A 32 -8.82 -5.30 -11.45
CA PRO A 32 -9.70 -4.38 -12.15
C PRO A 32 -9.57 -2.94 -11.62
N ARG A 33 -8.37 -2.35 -11.75
CA ARG A 33 -8.03 -0.99 -11.30
C ARG A 33 -7.81 -0.05 -12.49
N SER A 34 -8.20 1.22 -12.37
CA SER A 34 -7.78 2.24 -13.33
C SER A 34 -6.34 2.66 -13.06
N TYR A 35 -5.48 2.61 -14.08
CA TYR A 35 -4.10 3.09 -14.01
C TYR A 35 -3.91 4.45 -14.70
N GLU A 36 -4.99 5.17 -14.98
CA GLU A 36 -4.91 6.53 -15.54
C GLU A 36 -4.39 7.54 -14.51
N ASP A 37 -4.62 7.28 -13.23
CA ASP A 37 -3.97 8.00 -12.15
C ASP A 37 -2.54 7.47 -11.95
N ALA A 38 -1.56 8.36 -12.01
CA ALA A 38 -0.15 8.02 -11.80
C ALA A 38 0.12 7.43 -10.41
N GLY A 39 -0.71 7.74 -9.40
CA GLY A 39 -0.60 7.15 -8.07
C GLY A 39 -0.99 5.67 -8.01
N ALA A 40 -1.91 5.22 -8.87
CA ALA A 40 -2.53 3.90 -8.76
C ALA A 40 -1.52 2.75 -8.93
N ILE A 41 -0.53 2.90 -9.83
CA ILE A 41 0.50 1.86 -9.98
C ILE A 41 1.35 1.71 -8.70
N CYS A 42 1.59 2.82 -8.00
CA CYS A 42 2.37 2.81 -6.78
C CYS A 42 1.63 2.14 -5.64
N GLU A 43 0.33 2.41 -5.51
CA GLU A 43 -0.53 1.74 -4.54
C GLU A 43 -0.56 0.23 -4.77
N GLU A 44 -0.70 -0.20 -6.03
CA GLU A 44 -0.79 -1.62 -6.37
C GLU A 44 0.53 -2.38 -6.19
N VAL A 45 1.66 -1.79 -6.56
CA VAL A 45 2.98 -2.39 -6.25
C VAL A 45 3.22 -2.42 -4.75
N ALA A 46 2.86 -1.35 -4.02
CA ALA A 46 2.93 -1.34 -2.56
C ALA A 46 2.06 -2.46 -1.95
N ARG A 47 0.87 -2.71 -2.50
CA ARG A 47 0.01 -3.83 -2.06
C ARG A 47 0.71 -5.17 -2.21
N LEU A 48 1.40 -5.42 -3.33
CA LEU A 48 2.16 -6.67 -3.52
C LEU A 48 3.25 -6.83 -2.46
N ASP A 49 4.00 -5.77 -2.13
CA ASP A 49 5.04 -5.82 -1.11
C ASP A 49 4.48 -5.96 0.32
N VAL A 50 3.36 -5.31 0.62
CA VAL A 50 2.66 -5.45 1.90
C VAL A 50 2.06 -6.85 2.04
N GLN A 51 1.55 -7.47 0.97
CA GLN A 51 1.06 -8.85 1.00
C GLN A 51 2.16 -9.87 1.34
N LYS A 52 3.42 -9.62 0.96
CA LYS A 52 4.56 -10.46 1.38
C LYS A 52 4.80 -10.37 2.88
N GLN A 53 4.55 -9.21 3.50
CA GLN A 53 4.67 -8.99 4.95
C GLN A 53 3.45 -9.50 5.74
N PHE A 54 2.26 -9.44 5.12
CA PHE A 54 0.97 -9.82 5.70
C PHE A 54 0.27 -10.85 4.82
N PRO A 55 0.67 -12.13 4.91
CA PRO A 55 0.17 -13.16 4.01
C PRO A 55 -1.25 -13.61 4.36
N ALA A 56 -2.00 -13.95 3.32
CA ALA A 56 -3.26 -14.70 3.43
C ALA A 56 -3.01 -16.11 4.02
N PRO A 57 -4.03 -16.76 4.64
CA PRO A 57 -5.41 -16.29 4.79
C PRO A 57 -5.64 -15.48 6.06
N GLN A 58 -4.60 -15.19 6.85
CA GLN A 58 -4.78 -14.41 8.09
C GLN A 58 -5.06 -12.94 7.79
N PHE A 59 -4.36 -12.37 6.81
CA PHE A 59 -4.48 -10.95 6.51
C PHE A 59 -5.11 -10.72 5.14
N GLU A 60 -5.86 -9.62 5.04
CA GLU A 60 -6.37 -9.06 3.80
C GLU A 60 -5.72 -7.69 3.58
N VAL A 61 -5.13 -7.49 2.41
CA VAL A 61 -4.50 -6.22 2.04
C VAL A 61 -5.34 -5.56 0.95
N VAL A 62 -5.94 -4.42 1.29
CA VAL A 62 -6.87 -3.68 0.43
C VAL A 62 -6.23 -2.37 -0.02
N VAL A 63 -6.37 -2.04 -1.31
CA VAL A 63 -6.01 -0.73 -1.86
C VAL A 63 -7.25 0.17 -1.94
N GLY A 64 -7.08 1.43 -1.56
CA GLY A 64 -8.07 2.49 -1.79
C GLY A 64 -9.34 2.31 -0.97
N ILE A 65 -9.31 2.75 0.30
CA ILE A 65 -10.51 2.86 1.13
C ILE A 65 -10.84 4.33 1.35
N ALA A 66 -11.92 4.79 0.72
CA ALA A 66 -12.48 6.11 0.98
C ALA A 66 -13.22 6.13 2.32
N TYR A 67 -13.07 7.22 3.06
CA TYR A 67 -13.82 7.48 4.28
C TYR A 67 -14.53 8.84 4.23
N GLY A 68 -15.74 8.91 4.80
CA GLY A 68 -16.59 10.09 4.74
C GLY A 68 -17.67 10.16 5.80
N ASP A 69 -18.42 11.26 5.83
CA ASP A 69 -19.50 11.53 6.81
C ASP A 69 -20.91 11.22 6.26
N GLY A 70 -20.99 10.47 5.16
CA GLY A 70 -22.23 10.17 4.44
C GLY A 70 -22.70 11.27 3.49
N THR A 71 -22.20 12.51 3.62
CA THR A 71 -22.50 13.61 2.69
C THR A 71 -21.38 13.83 1.68
N ARG A 72 -20.13 13.56 2.08
CA ARG A 72 -18.95 13.71 1.22
C ARG A 72 -17.84 12.75 1.63
N THR A 73 -16.92 12.53 0.70
CA THR A 73 -15.62 11.91 0.98
C THR A 73 -14.71 12.92 1.69
N ILE A 74 -14.12 12.50 2.81
CA ILE A 74 -13.16 13.29 3.60
C ILE A 74 -11.71 12.94 3.23
N GLY A 75 -11.45 11.68 2.88
CA GLY A 75 -10.16 11.21 2.43
C GLY A 75 -10.21 9.78 1.93
N GLU A 76 -9.03 9.30 1.51
CA GLU A 76 -8.78 7.94 1.07
C GLU A 76 -7.53 7.44 1.79
N LEU A 77 -7.54 6.15 2.11
CA LEU A 77 -6.42 5.40 2.66
C LEU A 77 -5.85 4.53 1.53
N ASP A 78 -4.55 4.65 1.28
CA ASP A 78 -3.92 4.07 0.08
C ASP A 78 -3.83 2.54 0.19
N VAL A 79 -3.24 2.00 1.26
CA VAL A 79 -3.18 0.55 1.53
C VAL A 79 -3.58 0.27 2.98
N VAL A 80 -4.51 -0.68 3.19
CA VAL A 80 -5.05 -1.05 4.50
C VAL A 80 -4.93 -2.55 4.71
N VAL A 81 -4.38 -2.96 5.85
CA VAL A 81 -4.23 -4.37 6.23
C VAL A 81 -5.25 -4.71 7.31
N PHE A 82 -6.15 -5.65 7.01
CA PHE A 82 -7.06 -6.26 7.98
C PHE A 82 -6.48 -7.58 8.47
N ASP A 83 -6.64 -7.86 9.77
CA ASP A 83 -6.40 -9.17 10.36
C ASP A 83 -7.75 -9.87 10.61
N HIS A 84 -7.97 -11.00 9.95
CA HIS A 84 -9.22 -11.75 10.05
C HIS A 84 -9.43 -12.37 11.45
N ASN A 85 -8.35 -12.58 12.22
CA ASN A 85 -8.48 -13.13 13.57
C ASN A 85 -9.10 -12.11 14.54
N SER A 86 -8.67 -10.85 14.46
CA SER A 86 -9.18 -9.77 15.31
C SER A 86 -10.33 -8.99 14.68
N ASN A 87 -10.57 -9.13 13.37
CA ASN A 87 -11.45 -8.27 12.57
C ASN A 87 -11.11 -6.78 12.72
N ARG A 88 -9.82 -6.47 12.84
CA ARG A 88 -9.30 -5.09 12.98
C ARG A 88 -8.31 -4.77 11.88
N VAL A 89 -8.18 -3.47 11.59
CA VAL A 89 -7.10 -2.91 10.81
C VAL A 89 -5.85 -2.89 11.67
N VAL A 90 -4.82 -3.60 11.21
CA VAL A 90 -3.53 -3.71 11.92
C VAL A 90 -2.48 -2.77 11.35
N ARG A 91 -2.62 -2.30 10.11
CA ARG A 91 -1.71 -1.33 9.49
C ARG A 91 -2.42 -0.50 8.43
N ILE A 92 -2.06 0.78 8.36
CA ILE A 92 -2.37 1.66 7.23
C ILE A 92 -1.04 2.15 6.65
N ALA A 93 -0.88 2.00 5.33
CA ALA A 93 0.27 2.51 4.61
C ALA A 93 -0.17 3.62 3.64
N GLU A 94 0.44 4.80 3.77
CA GLU A 94 0.27 5.93 2.86
C GLU A 94 1.37 5.87 1.80
N VAL A 95 0.98 5.74 0.54
CA VAL A 95 1.90 5.55 -0.59
C VAL A 95 2.08 6.86 -1.34
N LYS A 96 3.32 7.26 -1.59
CA LYS A 96 3.63 8.50 -2.30
C LYS A 96 4.79 8.32 -3.27
N CYS A 97 4.45 8.10 -4.53
CA CYS A 97 5.35 8.30 -5.65
C CYS A 97 5.37 9.77 -6.07
N TRP A 98 6.38 10.53 -5.66
CA TRP A 98 6.39 11.98 -5.84
C TRP A 98 7.73 12.50 -6.33
N LYS A 99 7.71 13.48 -7.24
CA LYS A 99 8.92 14.19 -7.71
C LYS A 99 9.79 14.74 -6.57
N SER A 100 9.18 15.15 -5.46
CA SER A 100 9.86 15.62 -4.26
C SER A 100 9.50 14.71 -3.10
N PHE A 101 10.49 14.01 -2.56
CA PHE A 101 10.29 13.13 -1.41
C PHE A 101 9.75 13.89 -0.19
N SER A 102 10.30 15.05 0.13
CA SER A 102 9.82 15.85 1.27
C SER A 102 8.38 16.32 1.07
N GLY A 103 8.01 16.69 -0.16
CA GLY A 103 6.64 17.02 -0.53
C GLY A 103 5.69 15.85 -0.35
N GLY A 104 6.05 14.67 -0.85
CA GLY A 104 5.26 13.45 -0.68
C GLY A 104 5.10 13.05 0.79
N LEU A 105 6.19 13.08 1.56
CA LEU A 105 6.18 12.72 2.99
C LEU A 105 5.29 13.67 3.81
N ASN A 106 5.37 14.97 3.54
CA ASN A 106 4.48 15.94 4.19
C ASN A 106 3.00 15.65 3.86
N LYS A 107 2.69 15.29 2.61
CA LYS A 107 1.33 14.92 2.23
C LYS A 107 0.83 13.64 2.91
N ALA A 108 1.66 12.61 3.02
CA ALA A 108 1.32 11.41 3.76
C ALA A 108 1.03 11.72 5.25
N ARG A 109 1.84 12.58 5.88
CA ARG A 109 1.63 13.02 7.27
C ARG A 109 0.33 13.81 7.43
N ASP A 110 0.02 14.70 6.49
CA ASP A 110 -1.23 15.46 6.47
C ASP A 110 -2.46 14.54 6.32
N GLN A 111 -2.37 13.50 5.47
CA GLN A 111 -3.41 12.49 5.29
C GLN A 111 -3.65 11.70 6.58
N ARG A 112 -2.59 11.17 7.19
CA ARG A 112 -2.64 10.50 8.50
C ARG A 112 -3.27 11.39 9.57
N GLY A 113 -2.82 12.65 9.67
CA GLY A 113 -3.34 13.61 10.64
C GLY A 113 -4.83 13.89 10.43
N ARG A 114 -5.26 14.04 9.18
CA ARG A 114 -6.68 14.22 8.81
C ARG A 114 -7.50 12.98 9.16
N PHE A 115 -7.01 11.78 8.87
CA PHE A 115 -7.69 10.53 9.21
C PHE A 115 -7.89 10.40 10.72
N LEU A 116 -6.80 10.48 11.50
CA LEU A 116 -6.85 10.37 12.96
C LEU A 116 -7.75 11.41 13.61
N LYS A 117 -7.74 12.65 13.11
CA LYS A 117 -8.63 13.71 13.59
C LYS A 117 -10.10 13.33 13.42
N ASN A 118 -10.48 12.75 12.28
CA ASN A 118 -11.87 12.38 12.02
C ASN A 118 -12.26 11.12 12.78
N LEU A 119 -11.39 10.12 12.87
CA LEU A 119 -11.61 8.90 13.63
C LEU A 119 -11.91 9.20 15.12
N ARG A 120 -11.25 10.22 15.69
CA ARG A 120 -11.43 10.66 17.09
C ARG A 120 -12.59 11.65 17.30
N SER A 121 -13.29 12.06 16.25
CA SER A 121 -14.25 13.17 16.32
C SER A 121 -15.64 12.79 16.84
N ASN A 122 -15.88 11.53 17.22
CA ASN A 122 -17.18 10.94 17.56
C ASN A 122 -18.26 11.07 16.46
N LYS A 123 -17.91 11.59 15.28
CA LYS A 123 -18.81 11.66 14.13
C LYS A 123 -18.85 10.30 13.45
N PRO A 124 -20.04 9.82 13.02
CA PRO A 124 -20.13 8.62 12.21
C PRO A 124 -19.28 8.73 10.95
N LEU A 125 -18.44 7.72 10.72
CA LEU A 125 -17.67 7.58 9.49
C LEU A 125 -18.17 6.37 8.70
N ILE A 126 -18.15 6.51 7.38
CA ILE A 126 -18.45 5.42 6.44
C ILE A 126 -17.17 5.11 5.68
N PHE A 127 -16.80 3.83 5.64
CA PHE A 127 -15.62 3.33 4.93
C PHE A 127 -16.05 2.47 3.75
N LYS A 128 -15.54 2.76 2.55
CA LYS A 128 -15.86 2.01 1.33
C LYS A 128 -14.64 1.84 0.43
N SER A 129 -14.48 0.66 -0.14
CA SER A 129 -13.52 0.44 -1.22
C SER A 129 -13.82 1.37 -2.39
N THR A 130 -12.80 2.02 -2.94
CA THR A 130 -12.95 2.90 -4.10
C THR A 130 -13.20 2.11 -5.39
N SER A 131 -12.72 0.86 -5.46
CA SER A 131 -12.90 -0.05 -6.58
C SER A 131 -14.20 -0.88 -6.50
N SER A 132 -14.41 -1.65 -5.42
CA SER A 132 -15.52 -2.62 -5.33
C SER A 132 -16.79 -2.04 -4.69
N LYS A 133 -16.71 -0.85 -4.07
CA LYS A 133 -17.76 -0.24 -3.24
C LYS A 133 -18.13 -1.05 -1.99
N GLN A 134 -17.41 -2.14 -1.69
CA GLN A 134 -17.54 -2.88 -0.45
C GLN A 134 -17.43 -1.94 0.75
N ALA A 135 -18.39 -2.04 1.67
CA ALA A 135 -18.38 -1.28 2.91
C ALA A 135 -17.57 -2.01 3.98
N TYR A 136 -16.86 -1.25 4.81
CA TYR A 136 -16.12 -1.76 5.95
C TYR A 136 -16.70 -1.21 7.24
N SER A 137 -16.68 -2.03 8.30
CA SER A 137 -17.15 -1.61 9.62
C SER A 137 -16.24 -0.50 10.17
N PRO A 138 -16.80 0.62 10.68
CA PRO A 138 -16.01 1.66 11.35
C PRO A 138 -15.20 1.10 12.53
N ASP A 139 -15.75 0.12 13.25
CA ASP A 139 -15.10 -0.52 14.39
C ASP A 139 -13.77 -1.16 13.98
N ALA A 140 -13.64 -1.67 12.75
CA ALA A 140 -12.39 -2.26 12.28
C ALA A 140 -11.21 -1.26 12.35
N PHE A 141 -11.47 0.04 12.27
CA PHE A 141 -10.46 1.09 12.30
C PHE A 141 -10.15 1.62 13.70
N GLU A 142 -10.88 1.22 14.73
CA GLU A 142 -10.60 1.66 16.09
C GLU A 142 -9.26 1.12 16.60
N GLY A 143 -8.51 1.97 17.30
CA GLY A 143 -7.25 1.58 17.94
C GLY A 143 -6.06 1.37 16.99
N VAL A 144 -6.24 1.55 15.67
CA VAL A 144 -5.13 1.50 14.72
C VAL A 144 -4.05 2.53 15.10
N ASN A 145 -2.82 2.05 15.24
CA ASN A 145 -1.67 2.85 15.67
C ASN A 145 -0.43 2.66 14.77
N ASP A 146 -0.40 1.59 13.98
CA ASP A 146 0.64 1.34 13.00
C ASP A 146 0.30 2.02 11.67
N PHE A 147 1.00 3.12 11.42
CA PHE A 147 0.92 3.91 10.20
C PHE A 147 2.30 4.06 9.62
N ILE A 148 2.47 3.59 8.40
CA ILE A 148 3.73 3.70 7.67
C ILE A 148 3.57 4.54 6.40
N THR A 149 4.69 5.02 5.91
CA THR A 149 4.83 5.73 4.64
C THR A 149 5.68 4.90 3.70
N ILE A 150 5.19 4.73 2.46
CA ILE A 150 5.89 4.00 1.41
C ILE A 150 6.13 4.95 0.24
N GLY A 151 7.36 5.05 -0.24
CA GLY A 151 7.71 5.89 -1.40
C GLY A 151 8.47 5.12 -2.46
N GLN A 152 8.74 5.74 -3.60
CA GLN A 152 9.62 5.15 -4.61
C GLN A 152 11.06 4.92 -4.08
N LEU A 153 11.86 4.11 -4.76
CA LEU A 153 13.27 3.84 -4.43
C LEU A 153 14.03 5.14 -4.11
N GLY A 154 14.73 5.16 -2.96
CA GLY A 154 15.40 6.32 -2.39
C GLY A 154 14.56 7.08 -1.35
N ALA A 155 13.29 6.72 -1.16
CA ALA A 155 12.41 7.38 -0.20
C ALA A 155 12.82 7.18 1.25
N VAL A 156 13.40 6.02 1.61
CA VAL A 156 13.84 5.77 2.99
C VAL A 156 14.91 6.77 3.41
N ALA A 157 15.84 7.12 2.51
CA ALA A 157 16.86 8.14 2.76
C ALA A 157 16.25 9.54 3.02
N ALA A 158 15.02 9.78 2.57
CA ALA A 158 14.27 11.00 2.80
C ALA A 158 13.32 10.93 4.02
N GLY A 159 13.35 9.83 4.78
CA GLY A 159 12.59 9.66 6.02
C GLY A 159 11.25 8.97 5.89
N TYR A 160 11.02 8.23 4.80
CA TYR A 160 9.92 7.27 4.70
C TYR A 160 10.22 6.00 5.50
N ASP A 161 9.19 5.28 5.91
CA ASP A 161 9.34 4.04 6.68
C ASP A 161 9.78 2.86 5.79
N GLN A 162 9.29 2.83 4.55
CA GLN A 162 9.64 1.82 3.54
C GLN A 162 9.76 2.47 2.15
N GLU A 163 10.40 1.74 1.23
CA GLU A 163 10.45 2.10 -0.18
C GLU A 163 10.06 0.93 -1.07
N LEU A 164 9.48 1.26 -2.21
CA LEU A 164 9.26 0.34 -3.32
C LEU A 164 10.60 0.04 -3.98
N GLY A 165 10.69 -1.12 -4.62
CA GLY A 165 11.88 -1.52 -5.38
C GLY A 165 12.12 -0.75 -6.70
N TYR A 166 11.30 0.26 -7.01
CA TYR A 166 11.33 0.99 -8.28
C TYR A 166 11.49 2.50 -8.07
N THR A 167 12.23 3.15 -8.96
CA THR A 167 12.33 4.61 -9.05
C THR A 167 11.03 5.23 -9.57
N LEU A 168 10.86 6.54 -9.38
CA LEU A 168 9.68 7.26 -9.92
C LEU A 168 9.54 7.12 -11.44
N ASN A 169 10.66 7.09 -12.17
CA ASN A 169 10.64 6.95 -13.62
C ASN A 169 10.18 5.56 -14.06
N GLU A 170 10.64 4.51 -13.38
CA GLU A 170 10.18 3.14 -13.63
C GLU A 170 8.69 3.02 -13.34
N MET A 171 8.20 3.59 -12.22
CA MET A 171 6.77 3.59 -11.91
C MET A 171 5.93 4.23 -13.02
N HIS A 172 6.38 5.34 -13.63
CA HIS A 172 5.69 5.92 -14.78
C HIS A 172 5.71 5.01 -16.03
N GLN A 173 6.81 4.29 -16.26
CA GLN A 173 6.91 3.33 -17.36
C GLN A 173 5.92 2.17 -17.14
N HIS A 174 5.86 1.66 -15.91
CA HIS A 174 4.96 0.60 -15.47
C HIS A 174 3.48 1.00 -15.55
N THR A 175 3.13 2.26 -15.25
CA THR A 175 1.81 2.82 -15.58
C THR A 175 1.50 2.65 -17.07
N GLY A 176 2.46 3.01 -17.93
CA GLY A 176 2.31 2.89 -19.38
C GLY A 176 2.13 1.44 -19.85
N ASP A 177 2.83 0.49 -19.25
CA ASP A 177 2.67 -0.95 -19.53
C ASP A 177 1.26 -1.43 -19.19
N MET A 178 0.75 -1.10 -18.00
CA MET A 178 -0.60 -1.48 -17.58
C MET A 178 -1.68 -0.85 -18.47
N LEU A 179 -1.55 0.44 -18.81
CA LEU A 179 -2.49 1.11 -19.71
C LEU A 179 -2.50 0.50 -21.11
N ARG A 180 -1.33 0.13 -21.66
CA ARG A 180 -1.25 -0.58 -22.95
C ARG A 180 -1.90 -1.95 -22.88
N CYS A 181 -1.64 -2.70 -21.80
CA CYS A 181 -2.23 -4.00 -21.56
C CYS A 181 -3.77 -3.94 -21.48
N GLN A 182 -4.30 -2.95 -20.74
CA GLN A 182 -5.74 -2.69 -20.67
C GLN A 182 -6.30 -2.30 -22.04
N LYS A 183 -5.64 -1.42 -22.79
CA LYS A 183 -6.07 -1.02 -24.14
C LYS A 183 -6.12 -2.22 -25.10
N ALA A 184 -5.18 -3.15 -24.99
CA ALA A 184 -5.12 -4.37 -25.78
C ALA A 184 -6.13 -5.46 -25.34
N GLY A 185 -6.84 -5.28 -24.23
CA GLY A 185 -7.76 -6.28 -23.69
C GLY A 185 -7.06 -7.45 -22.98
N LEU A 186 -5.78 -7.31 -22.64
CA LEU A 186 -4.96 -8.34 -21.99
C LEU A 186 -4.96 -8.21 -20.45
N CYS A 187 -5.35 -7.05 -19.93
CA CYS A 187 -5.49 -6.77 -18.50
C CYS A 187 -6.95 -6.44 -18.16
N ALA A 188 -7.36 -6.79 -16.94
CA ALA A 188 -8.63 -6.40 -16.37
C ALA A 188 -8.77 -4.86 -16.38
N LYS A 189 -9.97 -4.39 -16.73
CA LYS A 189 -10.33 -2.98 -16.65
C LYS A 189 -11.18 -2.75 -15.40
N PRO A 190 -11.19 -1.54 -14.82
CA PRO A 190 -12.18 -1.19 -13.82
C PRO A 190 -13.59 -1.46 -14.37
N GLY A 191 -14.46 -2.04 -13.54
CA GLY A 191 -15.87 -2.21 -13.86
C GLY A 191 -16.53 -0.84 -14.14
N LYS A 192 -17.53 -0.82 -15.02
CA LYS A 192 -18.35 0.36 -15.25
C LYS A 192 -19.24 0.66 -14.05
#